data_AF-A0A956Z444-F1
#
_entry.id   AF-A0A956Z444-F1
#
_cell.length_a   1.000
_cell.length_b   1.000
_cell.length_c   1.000
_cell.angle_alpha   90.00
_cell.angle_beta   90.00
_cell.angle_gamma   90.00
#
_symmetry.space_group_name_H-M   'P 1'
#
loop_
_entity.id
_entity.type
_entity.pdbx_description
1 polymer ?
#
loop_
_entity_poly.entity_id
_entity_poly.type
_entity_poly.pdbx_seq_one_letter_code
_entity_poly.pdbx_strand_id
1 'polypeptide(L)'
;VAVSYWHIALSRLALRIVYTPLITALVFIYLTRALRDNRRIDWINTGLALGVGLYMYQAVRMLPVVIIIGLLLALVLRARSWVERTRYVVNFLALVVIAFAVFVPLFRFTYDYPEDFMRRTSGRLFGDSITQTTDDDGNLVARQPTLDELWSAFQANLPVLTQNLRNALLMYHWKGDVAWINGAPNKPAFDAASGALLVAGLGAWLAWMLRRRDPALWLIPPAIFVMILPSALAIAFPIENPSATRMSGTLPEVYLLAAFAFGLLLLGINRVFGGRVGALLAGVMLTGVLAFAALANANTYFDDFRQSYLISSKPYSDAGAILRQFALTEGGYGNAFLVAYPYWWDHRAVGIDGGRIDWPNGIVSRDEIPTFLRDAALRTDAYRLDVNKPLLFIYSPDDVDTELRLRLWFPGGLAQPIQSYQPEDTYRIYRVPALGESGFAAFLDEAITSED
;
A
#
# COMPACT_ATOMS: atom_id res chain seq x y z
N VAL A 1 -18.81 -4.77 -2.95
CA VAL A 1 -17.82 -3.68 -2.83
C VAL A 1 -17.93 -2.94 -1.50
N ALA A 2 -19.06 -2.30 -1.16
CA ALA A 2 -19.17 -1.45 0.05
C ALA A 2 -18.76 -2.12 1.37
N VAL A 3 -19.06 -3.42 1.52
CA VAL A 3 -18.70 -4.22 2.70
C VAL A 3 -17.47 -5.11 2.50
N SER A 4 -16.72 -4.92 1.41
CA SER A 4 -15.51 -5.72 1.11
C SER A 4 -14.39 -5.35 2.06
N TYR A 5 -13.88 -6.31 2.82
CA TYR A 5 -12.71 -6.13 3.68
C TYR A 5 -11.50 -5.66 2.86
N TRP A 6 -11.26 -6.25 1.69
CA TRP A 6 -10.16 -5.87 0.81
C TRP A 6 -10.25 -4.40 0.39
N HIS A 7 -11.43 -3.94 -0.07
CA HIS A 7 -11.63 -2.54 -0.45
C HIS A 7 -11.56 -1.58 0.74
N ILE A 8 -12.16 -1.95 1.88
CA ILE A 8 -12.14 -1.15 3.12
C ILE A 8 -10.71 -1.00 3.63
N ALA A 9 -9.92 -2.07 3.65
CA ALA A 9 -8.51 -2.04 4.05
C ALA A 9 -7.73 -1.05 3.18
N LEU A 10 -7.80 -1.18 1.85
CA LEU A 10 -7.13 -0.24 0.94
C LEU A 10 -7.58 1.21 1.12
N SER A 11 -8.86 1.44 1.40
CA SER A 11 -9.41 2.79 1.58
C SER A 11 -8.94 3.43 2.89
N ARG A 12 -8.83 2.64 3.96
CA ARG A 12 -8.43 3.12 5.30
C ARG A 12 -6.92 3.21 5.49
N LEU A 13 -6.12 2.70 4.56
CA LEU A 13 -4.68 2.89 4.55
C LEU A 13 -4.24 4.30 4.17
N ALA A 14 -5.12 5.12 3.60
CA ALA A 14 -4.83 6.48 3.15
C ALA A 14 -3.63 6.59 2.17
N LEU A 15 -3.29 5.50 1.48
CA LEU A 15 -2.29 5.48 0.42
C LEU A 15 -2.95 5.77 -0.94
N ARG A 16 -2.19 6.39 -1.86
CA ARG A 16 -2.63 6.67 -3.25
C ARG A 16 -3.15 5.46 -4.04
N ILE A 17 -2.94 4.25 -3.53
CA ILE A 17 -3.36 2.97 -4.11
C ILE A 17 -4.89 2.92 -4.28
N VAL A 18 -5.66 3.55 -3.38
CA VAL A 18 -7.14 3.60 -3.39
C VAL A 18 -7.71 4.26 -4.66
N TYR A 19 -6.92 5.04 -5.38
CA TYR A 19 -7.36 5.62 -6.65
C TYR A 19 -7.41 4.59 -7.79
N THR A 20 -6.71 3.46 -7.68
CA THR A 20 -6.66 2.44 -8.76
C THR A 20 -8.04 1.85 -9.05
N PRO A 21 -8.82 1.35 -8.06
CA PRO A 21 -10.18 0.88 -8.31
C PRO A 21 -11.10 1.93 -8.94
N LEU A 22 -10.99 3.20 -8.50
CA LEU A 22 -11.78 4.31 -9.05
C LEU A 22 -11.45 4.55 -10.53
N ILE A 23 -10.16 4.67 -10.85
CA ILE A 23 -9.69 4.92 -12.21
C ILE A 23 -10.06 3.75 -13.12
N THR A 24 -9.82 2.51 -12.67
CA THR A 24 -10.27 1.31 -13.41
C THR A 24 -11.78 1.39 -13.65
N ALA A 25 -12.61 1.62 -12.63
CA ALA A 25 -14.06 1.68 -12.80
C ALA A 25 -14.49 2.74 -13.82
N LEU A 26 -13.91 3.95 -13.77
CA LEU A 26 -14.19 5.02 -14.74
C LEU A 26 -13.78 4.62 -16.15
N VAL A 27 -12.58 4.05 -16.32
CA VAL A 27 -12.11 3.54 -17.62
C VAL A 27 -13.07 2.49 -18.15
N PHE A 28 -13.52 1.52 -17.35
CA PHE A 28 -14.48 0.51 -17.81
C PHE A 28 -15.85 1.10 -18.14
N ILE A 29 -16.37 2.04 -17.35
CA ILE A 29 -17.66 2.68 -17.62
C ILE A 29 -17.64 3.37 -18.98
N TYR A 30 -16.62 4.20 -19.25
CA TYR A 30 -16.54 4.94 -20.51
C TYR A 30 -16.10 4.05 -21.66
N LEU A 31 -15.13 3.16 -21.47
CA LEU A 31 -14.65 2.26 -22.51
C LEU A 31 -15.75 1.31 -22.97
N THR A 32 -16.52 0.70 -22.06
CA THR A 32 -17.60 -0.21 -22.49
C THR A 32 -18.67 0.50 -23.32
N ARG A 33 -19.00 1.76 -23.01
CA ARG A 33 -19.87 2.62 -23.82
C ARG A 33 -19.22 2.96 -25.16
N ALA A 34 -17.94 3.35 -25.16
CA ALA A 34 -17.16 3.64 -26.35
C ALA A 34 -17.08 2.45 -27.32
N LEU A 35 -16.93 1.23 -26.80
CA LEU A 35 -16.88 0.02 -27.61
C LEU A 35 -18.24 -0.35 -28.21
N ARG A 36 -19.33 -0.14 -27.47
CA ARG A 36 -20.71 -0.47 -27.91
C ARG A 36 -21.30 0.55 -28.86
N ASP A 37 -21.18 1.83 -28.50
CA ASP A 37 -21.90 2.93 -29.15
C ASP A 37 -20.99 3.79 -30.04
N ASN A 38 -19.67 3.64 -29.92
CA ASN A 38 -18.65 4.38 -30.67
C ASN A 38 -18.85 5.91 -30.67
N ARG A 39 -19.35 6.46 -29.56
CA ARG A 39 -19.53 7.90 -29.38
C ARG A 39 -18.19 8.52 -28.98
N ARG A 40 -17.80 9.60 -29.66
CA ARG A 40 -16.52 10.29 -29.45
C ARG A 40 -16.30 10.73 -28.01
N ILE A 41 -17.37 11.18 -27.33
CA ILE A 41 -17.30 11.63 -25.93
C ILE A 41 -16.88 10.51 -24.97
N ASP A 42 -17.29 9.26 -25.20
CA ASP A 42 -16.92 8.14 -24.34
C ASP A 42 -15.43 7.78 -24.52
N TRP A 43 -14.91 7.88 -25.73
CA TRP A 43 -13.46 7.74 -25.99
C TRP A 43 -12.66 8.86 -25.33
N ILE A 44 -13.11 10.11 -25.43
CA ILE A 44 -12.48 11.27 -24.75
C ILE A 44 -12.49 11.08 -23.24
N ASN A 45 -13.62 10.70 -22.64
CA ASN A 45 -13.72 10.47 -21.20
C ASN A 45 -12.84 9.30 -20.72
N THR A 46 -12.72 8.25 -21.53
CA THR A 46 -11.77 7.15 -21.27
C THR A 46 -10.33 7.67 -21.28
N GLY A 47 -9.99 8.55 -22.24
CA GLY A 47 -8.66 9.17 -22.34
C GLY A 47 -8.35 10.08 -21.16
N LEU A 48 -9.31 10.88 -20.74
CA LEU A 48 -9.20 11.74 -19.56
C LEU A 48 -8.98 10.90 -18.29
N ALA A 49 -9.79 9.85 -18.09
CA ALA A 49 -9.65 8.95 -16.94
C ALA A 49 -8.29 8.24 -16.94
N LEU A 50 -7.82 7.76 -18.09
CA LEU A 50 -6.50 7.15 -18.23
C LEU A 50 -5.39 8.16 -17.91
N GLY A 51 -5.42 9.35 -18.53
CA GLY A 51 -4.41 10.38 -18.37
C GLY A 51 -4.24 10.82 -16.91
N VAL A 52 -5.35 11.07 -16.21
CA VAL A 52 -5.35 11.35 -14.76
C VAL A 52 -4.84 10.14 -13.97
N GLY A 53 -5.30 8.94 -14.35
CA GLY A 53 -4.95 7.70 -13.68
C GLY A 53 -3.46 7.38 -13.65
N LEU A 54 -2.72 7.74 -14.70
CA LEU A 54 -1.28 7.48 -14.80
C LEU A 54 -0.44 8.19 -13.71
N TYR A 55 -0.98 9.22 -13.07
CA TYR A 55 -0.35 9.90 -11.92
C TYR A 55 -0.63 9.20 -10.57
N MET A 56 -1.68 8.38 -10.51
CA MET A 56 -2.23 7.91 -9.23
C MET A 56 -1.47 6.72 -8.67
N TYR A 57 -1.32 5.66 -9.44
CA TYR A 57 -0.64 4.45 -9.01
C TYR A 57 -0.05 3.67 -10.19
N GLN A 58 1.04 2.96 -9.95
CA GLN A 58 1.79 2.29 -11.01
C GLN A 58 1.01 1.17 -11.69
N ALA A 59 0.10 0.49 -11.00
CA ALA A 59 -0.72 -0.57 -11.63
C ALA A 59 -1.62 -0.03 -12.75
N VAL A 60 -1.99 1.26 -12.72
CA VAL A 60 -2.78 1.91 -13.78
C VAL A 60 -2.06 1.89 -15.14
N ARG A 61 -0.73 1.75 -15.15
CA ARG A 61 0.07 1.63 -16.38
C ARG A 61 -0.28 0.40 -17.22
N MET A 62 -1.05 -0.55 -16.69
CA MET A 62 -1.59 -1.69 -17.44
C MET A 62 -2.89 -1.38 -18.19
N LEU A 63 -3.64 -0.33 -17.83
CA LEU A 63 -4.89 0.04 -18.51
C LEU A 63 -4.76 0.38 -20.01
N PRO A 64 -3.65 0.97 -20.51
CA PRO A 64 -3.43 1.11 -21.95
C PRO A 64 -3.56 -0.23 -22.71
N VAL A 65 -3.06 -1.32 -22.12
CA VAL A 65 -3.17 -2.67 -22.72
C VAL A 65 -4.63 -3.11 -22.77
N VAL A 66 -5.40 -2.88 -21.70
CA VAL A 66 -6.85 -3.16 -21.67
C VAL A 66 -7.58 -2.39 -22.77
N ILE A 67 -7.27 -1.11 -22.94
CA ILE A 67 -7.90 -0.24 -23.97
C ILE A 67 -7.56 -0.74 -25.38
N ILE A 68 -6.31 -1.12 -25.64
CA ILE A 68 -5.89 -1.68 -26.94
C ILE A 68 -6.64 -2.98 -27.23
N ILE A 69 -6.72 -3.91 -26.26
CA ILE A 69 -7.50 -5.14 -26.41
C ILE A 69 -8.97 -4.80 -26.70
N GLY A 70 -9.55 -3.84 -26.00
CA GLY A 70 -10.91 -3.35 -26.26
C GLY A 70 -11.10 -2.85 -27.70
N LEU A 71 -10.20 -2.01 -28.20
CA LEU A 71 -10.22 -1.53 -29.58
C LEU A 71 -10.16 -2.69 -30.58
N LEU A 72 -9.24 -3.64 -30.40
CA LEU A 72 -9.10 -4.81 -31.27
C LEU A 72 -10.39 -5.65 -31.28
N LEU A 73 -10.99 -5.87 -30.11
CA LEU A 73 -12.27 -6.57 -29.99
C LEU A 73 -13.39 -5.83 -30.72
N ALA A 74 -13.47 -4.49 -30.63
CA ALA A 74 -14.47 -3.71 -31.37
C ALA A 74 -14.23 -3.79 -32.89
N LEU A 75 -12.99 -3.71 -33.35
CA LEU A 75 -12.65 -3.83 -34.77
C LEU A 75 -13.02 -5.21 -35.34
N VAL A 76 -12.85 -6.28 -34.57
CA VAL A 76 -13.15 -7.66 -34.99
C VAL A 76 -14.64 -7.98 -34.88
N LEU A 77 -15.31 -7.56 -33.80
CA LEU A 77 -16.67 -8.01 -33.49
C LEU A 77 -17.76 -7.06 -34.02
N ARG A 78 -17.49 -5.76 -34.09
CA ARG A 78 -18.46 -4.71 -34.45
C ARG A 78 -18.21 -4.08 -35.81
N ALA A 79 -16.97 -3.72 -36.14
CA ALA A 79 -16.69 -2.95 -37.35
C ALA A 79 -16.78 -3.82 -38.63
N ARG A 80 -17.87 -3.68 -39.38
CA ARG A 80 -18.17 -4.44 -40.61
C ARG A 80 -17.72 -3.73 -41.88
N SER A 81 -17.60 -2.41 -41.84
CA SER A 81 -17.14 -1.59 -42.97
C SER A 81 -15.84 -0.86 -42.67
N TRP A 82 -15.12 -0.47 -43.73
CA TRP A 82 -13.93 0.39 -43.60
C TRP A 82 -14.25 1.73 -42.92
N VAL A 83 -15.41 2.32 -43.20
CA VAL A 83 -15.86 3.58 -42.58
C VAL A 83 -16.01 3.42 -41.06
N GLU A 84 -16.61 2.32 -40.60
CA GLU A 84 -16.74 2.03 -39.17
C GLU A 84 -15.39 1.80 -38.50
N ARG A 85 -14.49 1.04 -39.15
CA ARG A 85 -13.12 0.80 -38.67
C ARG A 85 -12.37 2.12 -38.52
N THR A 86 -12.40 2.98 -39.54
CA THR A 86 -11.79 4.31 -39.50
C THR A 86 -12.39 5.16 -38.38
N ARG A 87 -13.71 5.10 -38.16
CA ARG A 87 -14.36 5.83 -37.06
C ARG A 87 -13.86 5.38 -35.68
N TYR A 88 -13.73 4.07 -35.45
CA TYR A 88 -13.14 3.52 -34.22
C TYR A 88 -11.70 4.01 -34.03
N VAL A 89 -10.88 3.94 -35.08
CA VAL A 89 -9.47 4.39 -35.03
C VAL A 89 -9.38 5.89 -34.74
N VAL A 90 -10.17 6.74 -35.42
CA VAL A 90 -10.18 8.19 -35.19
C VAL A 90 -10.63 8.54 -33.77
N ASN A 91 -11.66 7.86 -33.26
CA ASN A 91 -12.11 8.08 -31.89
C ASN A 91 -11.07 7.58 -30.86
N PHE A 92 -10.40 6.46 -31.12
CA PHE A 92 -9.27 6.00 -30.31
C PHE A 92 -8.09 6.98 -30.34
N LEU A 93 -7.78 7.59 -31.49
CA LEU A 93 -6.78 8.66 -31.56
C LEU A 93 -7.17 9.86 -30.70
N ALA A 94 -8.47 10.21 -30.64
CA ALA A 94 -8.93 11.25 -29.73
C ALA A 94 -8.71 10.87 -28.25
N LEU A 95 -8.93 9.60 -27.87
CA LEU A 95 -8.57 9.08 -26.53
C LEU A 95 -7.07 9.26 -26.26
N VAL A 96 -6.22 8.84 -27.20
CA VAL A 96 -4.75 8.92 -27.05
C VAL A 96 -4.29 10.36 -26.89
N VAL A 97 -4.79 11.28 -27.71
CA VAL A 97 -4.46 12.72 -27.64
C VAL A 97 -4.86 13.29 -26.28
N ILE A 98 -6.07 12.99 -25.79
CA ILE A 98 -6.56 13.51 -24.50
C ILE A 98 -5.77 12.91 -23.33
N ALA A 99 -5.54 11.60 -23.33
CA ALA A 99 -4.72 10.94 -22.32
C ALA A 99 -3.30 11.51 -22.29
N PHE A 100 -2.70 11.70 -23.47
CA PHE A 100 -1.37 12.28 -23.59
C PHE A 100 -1.34 13.72 -23.11
N ALA A 101 -2.28 14.57 -23.52
CA ALA A 101 -2.36 15.97 -23.08
C ALA A 101 -2.37 16.10 -21.55
N VAL A 102 -3.09 15.22 -20.84
CA VAL A 102 -3.08 15.17 -19.37
C VAL A 102 -1.78 14.58 -18.82
N PHE A 103 -1.20 13.59 -19.49
CA PHE A 103 0.05 12.93 -19.12
C PHE A 103 1.31 13.76 -19.42
N VAL A 104 1.23 14.87 -20.17
CA VAL A 104 2.39 15.71 -20.61
C VAL A 104 3.37 16.05 -19.48
N PRO A 105 2.94 16.53 -18.29
CA PRO A 105 3.87 16.78 -17.17
C PRO A 105 4.67 15.54 -16.75
N LEU A 106 4.01 14.39 -16.59
CA LEU A 106 4.69 13.15 -16.23
C LEU A 106 5.55 12.62 -17.37
N PHE A 107 5.12 12.78 -18.63
CA PHE A 107 5.92 12.47 -19.81
C PHE A 107 7.21 13.30 -19.84
N ARG A 108 7.14 14.60 -19.52
CA ARG A 108 8.33 15.45 -19.44
C ARG A 108 9.30 14.93 -18.39
N PHE A 109 8.80 14.58 -17.21
CA PHE A 109 9.62 13.93 -16.17
C PHE A 109 10.21 12.60 -16.65
N THR A 110 9.44 11.75 -17.34
CA THR A 110 9.94 10.49 -17.91
C THR A 110 11.05 10.71 -18.94
N TYR A 111 10.98 11.79 -19.72
CA TYR A 111 12.00 12.13 -20.70
C TYR A 111 13.28 12.63 -20.04
N ASP A 112 13.15 13.50 -19.03
CA ASP A 112 14.30 14.09 -18.34
C ASP A 112 14.97 13.07 -17.38
N TYR A 113 14.19 12.18 -16.77
CA TYR A 113 14.64 11.21 -15.76
C TYR A 113 14.09 9.79 -16.02
N PRO A 114 14.48 9.16 -17.15
CA PRO A 114 13.93 7.86 -17.54
C PRO A 114 14.26 6.76 -16.52
N GLU A 115 15.48 6.79 -15.96
CA GLU A 115 15.94 5.85 -14.92
C GLU A 115 15.07 5.96 -13.66
N ASP A 116 14.86 7.16 -13.13
CA ASP A 116 14.04 7.36 -11.92
C ASP A 116 12.58 6.93 -12.14
N PHE A 117 12.04 7.19 -13.32
CA PHE A 117 10.68 6.80 -13.67
C PHE A 117 10.50 5.27 -13.80
N MET A 118 11.53 4.57 -14.29
CA MET A 118 11.53 3.12 -14.51
C MET A 118 12.05 2.30 -13.32
N ARG A 119 12.87 2.88 -12.43
CA ARG A 119 13.57 2.20 -11.32
C ARG A 119 12.67 1.25 -10.54
N ARG A 120 11.47 1.70 -10.18
CA ARG A 120 10.53 0.87 -9.40
C ARG A 120 9.85 -0.22 -10.23
N THR A 121 9.71 -0.06 -11.54
CA THR A 121 9.19 -1.11 -12.43
C THR A 121 10.28 -2.13 -12.75
N SER A 122 11.50 -1.69 -13.06
CA SER A 122 12.64 -2.57 -13.34
C SER A 122 13.06 -3.38 -12.12
N GLY A 123 13.20 -2.76 -10.94
CA GLY A 123 13.54 -3.48 -9.71
C GLY A 123 12.51 -4.56 -9.34
N ARG A 124 11.24 -4.39 -9.69
CA ARG A 124 10.21 -5.42 -9.47
C ARG A 124 10.27 -6.57 -10.47
N LEU A 125 10.54 -6.27 -11.73
CA LEU A 125 10.64 -7.27 -12.81
C LEU A 125 11.94 -8.08 -12.76
N PHE A 126 13.06 -7.41 -12.53
CA PHE A 126 14.41 -7.97 -12.73
C PHE A 126 15.23 -8.07 -11.44
N GLY A 127 14.87 -7.32 -10.39
CA GLY A 127 15.60 -7.26 -9.14
C GLY A 127 16.77 -6.27 -9.18
N ASP A 128 17.26 -5.93 -7.99
CA ASP A 128 18.30 -4.91 -7.83
C ASP A 128 19.68 -5.43 -8.29
N SER A 129 19.91 -6.75 -8.29
CA SER A 129 21.18 -7.40 -8.67
C SER A 129 21.54 -7.27 -10.16
N ILE A 130 20.56 -7.00 -11.02
CA ILE A 130 20.79 -6.84 -12.48
C ILE A 130 20.99 -5.35 -12.83
N THR A 131 20.53 -4.46 -11.96
CA THR A 131 20.56 -3.01 -12.16
C THR A 131 21.64 -2.31 -11.33
N GLN A 132 22.39 -3.05 -10.53
CA GLN A 132 23.48 -2.53 -9.69
C GLN A 132 24.74 -3.39 -9.84
N THR A 133 25.90 -2.75 -9.90
CA THR A 133 27.23 -3.36 -9.86
C THR A 133 28.07 -2.67 -8.81
N THR A 134 28.87 -3.43 -8.07
CA THR A 134 29.84 -2.87 -7.14
C THR A 134 31.03 -2.31 -7.94
N ASP A 135 31.39 -1.05 -7.70
CA ASP A 135 32.62 -0.45 -8.23
C ASP A 135 33.87 -1.00 -7.50
N ASP A 136 35.05 -0.63 -7.99
CA ASP A 136 36.33 -1.07 -7.42
C ASP A 136 36.55 -0.58 -5.97
N ASP A 137 35.81 0.45 -5.54
CA ASP A 137 35.83 1.04 -4.19
C ASP A 137 34.77 0.41 -3.25
N GLY A 138 33.99 -0.57 -3.72
CA GLY A 138 32.98 -1.25 -2.92
C GLY A 138 31.59 -0.59 -2.89
N ASN A 139 31.37 0.50 -3.65
CA ASN A 139 30.09 1.18 -3.73
C ASN A 139 29.17 0.56 -4.79
N LEU A 140 27.87 0.51 -4.50
CA LEU A 140 26.86 0.04 -5.46
C LEU A 140 26.55 1.14 -6.47
N VAL A 141 26.92 0.93 -7.73
CA VAL A 141 26.66 1.83 -8.85
C VAL A 141 25.58 1.25 -9.75
N ALA A 142 24.58 2.07 -10.11
CA ALA A 142 23.53 1.65 -11.02
C ALA A 142 24.08 1.42 -12.44
N ARG A 143 23.70 0.31 -13.05
CA ARG A 143 24.09 -0.09 -14.40
C ARG A 143 22.86 -0.36 -15.24
N GLN A 144 22.93 -0.04 -16.53
CA GLN A 144 21.94 -0.47 -17.51
C GLN A 144 22.25 -1.89 -17.97
N PRO A 145 21.36 -2.89 -17.71
CA PRO A 145 21.55 -4.24 -18.22
C PRO A 145 21.34 -4.31 -19.74
N THR A 146 22.05 -5.23 -20.39
CA THR A 146 21.87 -5.47 -21.84
C THR A 146 20.56 -6.21 -22.13
N LEU A 147 20.07 -6.17 -23.38
CA LEU A 147 18.86 -6.88 -23.77
C LEU A 147 18.97 -8.39 -23.57
N ASP A 148 20.14 -8.97 -23.83
CA ASP A 148 20.39 -10.39 -23.64
C ASP A 148 20.33 -10.77 -22.15
N GLU A 149 20.90 -9.95 -21.27
CA GLU A 149 20.80 -10.15 -19.82
C GLU A 149 19.36 -10.06 -19.31
N LEU A 150 18.60 -9.06 -19.79
CA LEU A 150 17.18 -8.93 -19.46
C LEU A 150 16.37 -10.14 -19.93
N TRP A 151 16.66 -10.64 -21.13
CA TRP A 151 15.98 -11.80 -21.69
C TRP A 151 16.32 -13.09 -20.94
N SER A 152 17.61 -13.34 -20.67
CA SER A 152 18.06 -14.47 -19.86
C SER A 152 17.49 -14.44 -18.44
N ALA A 153 17.47 -13.26 -17.81
CA ALA A 153 16.86 -13.08 -16.50
C ALA A 153 15.36 -13.33 -16.51
N PHE A 154 14.65 -12.86 -17.54
CA PHE A 154 13.22 -13.13 -17.69
C PHE A 154 12.95 -14.64 -17.83
N GLN A 155 13.73 -15.34 -18.66
CA GLN A 155 13.60 -16.79 -18.86
C GLN A 155 13.87 -17.57 -17.57
N ALA A 156 14.93 -17.23 -16.83
CA ALA A 156 15.27 -17.85 -15.55
C ALA A 156 14.12 -17.70 -14.52
N ASN A 157 13.33 -16.64 -14.64
CA ASN A 157 12.27 -16.28 -13.74
C ASN A 157 10.86 -16.75 -14.16
N LEU A 158 10.72 -17.44 -15.29
CA LEU A 158 9.43 -17.93 -15.77
C LEU A 158 8.70 -18.87 -14.77
N PRO A 159 9.39 -19.74 -14.00
CA PRO A 159 8.75 -20.52 -12.95
C PRO A 159 8.15 -19.64 -11.84
N VAL A 160 8.86 -18.58 -11.45
CA VAL A 160 8.39 -17.61 -10.45
C VAL A 160 7.18 -16.85 -10.96
N LEU A 161 7.18 -16.42 -12.23
CA LEU A 161 6.02 -15.78 -12.84
C LEU A 161 4.78 -16.71 -12.82
N THR A 162 4.96 -17.98 -13.16
CA THR A 162 3.87 -18.97 -13.13
C THR A 162 3.32 -19.16 -11.72
N GLN A 163 4.21 -19.25 -10.72
CA GLN A 163 3.81 -19.32 -9.32
C GLN A 163 3.09 -18.04 -8.86
N ASN A 164 3.57 -16.86 -9.27
CA ASN A 164 2.94 -15.59 -8.92
C ASN A 164 1.56 -15.44 -9.59
N LEU A 165 1.40 -15.89 -10.83
CA LEU A 165 0.10 -15.94 -11.52
C LEU A 165 -0.87 -16.85 -10.78
N ARG A 166 -0.41 -18.04 -10.38
CA ARG A 166 -1.20 -18.97 -9.56
C ARG A 166 -1.60 -18.32 -8.23
N ASN A 167 -0.66 -17.70 -7.52
CA ASN A 167 -0.92 -17.00 -6.27
C ASN A 167 -1.92 -15.85 -6.45
N ALA A 168 -1.79 -15.05 -7.52
CA ALA A 168 -2.72 -13.98 -7.84
C ALA A 168 -4.14 -14.49 -8.12
N LEU A 169 -4.29 -15.58 -8.86
CA LEU A 169 -5.59 -16.20 -9.10
C LEU A 169 -6.19 -16.80 -7.81
N LEU A 170 -5.36 -17.40 -6.96
CA LEU A 170 -5.79 -17.99 -5.68
C LEU A 170 -6.06 -16.94 -4.60
N MET A 171 -5.59 -15.70 -4.78
CA MET A 171 -5.80 -14.59 -3.85
C MET A 171 -7.29 -14.38 -3.54
N TYR A 172 -8.16 -14.57 -4.53
CA TYR A 172 -9.60 -14.38 -4.36
C TYR A 172 -10.22 -15.38 -3.38
N HIS A 173 -9.75 -16.63 -3.33
CA HIS A 173 -10.45 -17.72 -2.64
C HIS A 173 -9.66 -18.43 -1.54
N TRP A 174 -8.33 -18.34 -1.54
CA TRP A 174 -7.50 -19.19 -0.69
C TRP A 174 -6.46 -18.44 0.15
N LYS A 175 -5.45 -17.85 -0.49
CA LYS A 175 -4.33 -17.21 0.23
C LYS A 175 -4.07 -15.84 -0.34
N GLY A 176 -4.38 -14.81 0.46
CA GLY A 176 -4.22 -13.41 0.07
C GLY A 176 -2.83 -12.83 0.31
N ASP A 177 -2.77 -11.50 0.32
CA ASP A 177 -1.53 -10.74 0.56
C ASP A 177 -0.98 -11.05 1.96
N VAL A 178 0.34 -11.23 2.05
CA VAL A 178 1.03 -11.49 3.32
C VAL A 178 1.40 -10.21 4.06
N ALA A 179 1.48 -9.07 3.36
CA ALA A 179 1.86 -7.81 3.96
C ALA A 179 0.78 -7.36 4.95
N TRP A 180 1.15 -7.42 6.25
CA TRP A 180 0.31 -7.00 7.37
C TRP A 180 -0.22 -5.58 7.23
N ILE A 181 0.53 -4.69 6.58
CA ILE A 181 0.09 -3.30 6.38
C ILE A 181 -1.08 -3.21 5.40
N ASN A 182 -1.20 -4.13 4.44
CA ASN A 182 -2.24 -4.07 3.42
C ASN A 182 -3.56 -4.72 3.89
N GLY A 183 -3.53 -5.46 5.00
CA GLY A 183 -4.65 -6.29 5.42
C GLY A 183 -4.26 -7.44 6.35
N ALA A 184 -5.26 -8.25 6.76
CA ALA A 184 -5.06 -9.51 7.46
C ALA A 184 -4.20 -10.47 6.62
N PRO A 185 -2.98 -10.81 7.06
CA PRO A 185 -2.05 -11.64 6.29
C PRO A 185 -2.66 -12.97 5.87
N ASN A 186 -2.45 -13.33 4.60
CA ASN A 186 -2.83 -14.61 4.00
C ASN A 186 -4.33 -14.90 3.95
N LYS A 187 -5.21 -14.01 4.45
CA LYS A 187 -6.67 -14.18 4.33
C LYS A 187 -7.09 -13.96 2.87
N PRO A 188 -8.04 -14.76 2.32
CA PRO A 188 -8.58 -14.53 0.99
C PRO A 188 -9.12 -13.11 0.83
N ALA A 189 -9.03 -12.56 -0.38
CA ALA A 189 -9.58 -11.23 -0.68
C ALA A 189 -11.12 -11.21 -0.65
N PHE A 190 -11.77 -12.35 -0.88
CA PHE A 190 -13.22 -12.49 -0.86
C PHE A 190 -13.65 -13.40 0.31
N ASP A 191 -14.77 -13.06 0.93
CA ASP A 191 -15.49 -14.00 1.80
C ASP A 191 -16.07 -15.17 0.98
N ALA A 192 -16.49 -16.23 1.67
CA ALA A 192 -16.99 -17.45 1.03
C ALA A 192 -18.17 -17.22 0.08
N ALA A 193 -19.11 -16.32 0.41
CA ALA A 193 -20.27 -16.06 -0.43
C ALA A 193 -19.88 -15.26 -1.68
N SER A 194 -19.12 -14.18 -1.50
CA SER A 194 -18.59 -13.40 -2.62
C SER A 194 -17.72 -14.28 -3.54
N GLY A 195 -16.88 -15.15 -2.96
CA GLY A 195 -16.01 -16.06 -3.69
C GLY A 195 -16.79 -17.10 -4.52
N ALA A 196 -17.82 -17.71 -3.93
CA ALA A 196 -18.71 -18.62 -4.66
C ALA A 196 -19.44 -17.91 -5.80
N LEU A 197 -19.95 -16.70 -5.55
CA LEU A 197 -20.59 -15.87 -6.56
C LEU A 197 -19.63 -15.46 -7.67
N LEU A 198 -18.36 -15.20 -7.37
CA LEU A 198 -17.34 -14.90 -8.40
C LEU A 198 -17.15 -16.09 -9.36
N VAL A 199 -17.06 -17.32 -8.85
CA VAL A 199 -16.91 -18.52 -9.69
C VAL A 199 -18.16 -18.77 -10.54
N ALA A 200 -19.34 -18.72 -9.92
CA ALA A 200 -20.62 -18.85 -10.64
C ALA A 200 -20.78 -17.72 -11.67
N GLY A 201 -20.36 -16.51 -11.31
CA GLY A 201 -20.40 -15.31 -12.13
C GLY A 201 -19.51 -15.41 -13.34
N LEU A 202 -18.29 -15.92 -13.18
CA LEU A 202 -17.37 -16.19 -14.28
C LEU A 202 -17.99 -17.20 -15.26
N GLY A 203 -18.54 -18.32 -14.77
CA GLY A 203 -19.20 -19.32 -15.62
C GLY A 203 -20.39 -18.74 -16.39
N ALA A 204 -21.28 -18.02 -15.70
CA ALA A 204 -22.44 -17.37 -16.32
C ALA A 204 -22.02 -16.28 -17.32
N TRP A 205 -21.00 -15.49 -16.99
CA TRP A 205 -20.47 -14.43 -17.85
C TRP A 205 -19.86 -15.01 -19.12
N LEU A 206 -19.03 -16.04 -19.03
CA LEU A 206 -18.46 -16.73 -20.19
C LEU A 206 -19.56 -17.29 -21.09
N ALA A 207 -20.57 -17.96 -20.51
CA ALA A 207 -21.71 -18.47 -21.27
C ALA A 207 -22.55 -17.36 -21.93
N TRP A 208 -22.63 -16.17 -21.33
CA TRP A 208 -23.32 -15.01 -21.89
C TRP A 208 -22.49 -14.31 -22.98
N MET A 209 -21.20 -14.15 -22.74
CA MET A 209 -20.20 -13.59 -23.66
C MET A 209 -20.12 -14.41 -24.95
N LEU A 210 -20.03 -15.74 -24.87
CA LEU A 210 -19.93 -16.59 -26.06
C LEU A 210 -21.18 -16.54 -26.94
N ARG A 211 -22.35 -16.22 -26.36
CA ARG A 211 -23.61 -16.07 -27.10
C ARG A 211 -23.80 -14.69 -27.74
N ARG A 212 -22.94 -13.72 -27.42
CA ARG A 212 -23.09 -12.32 -27.87
C ARG A 212 -21.79 -11.78 -28.45
N ARG A 213 -21.87 -11.19 -29.65
CA ARG A 213 -20.74 -10.46 -30.26
C ARG A 213 -20.59 -9.05 -29.71
N ASP A 214 -20.63 -8.91 -28.39
CA ASP A 214 -20.52 -7.62 -27.70
C ASP A 214 -19.08 -7.41 -27.18
N PRO A 215 -18.28 -6.50 -27.76
CA PRO A 215 -16.88 -6.32 -27.38
C PRO A 215 -16.69 -5.99 -25.89
N ALA A 216 -17.66 -5.33 -25.25
CA ALA A 216 -17.58 -5.04 -23.82
C ALA A 216 -17.63 -6.32 -22.96
N LEU A 217 -18.38 -7.34 -23.37
CA LEU A 217 -18.43 -8.62 -22.64
C LEU A 217 -17.14 -9.41 -22.81
N TRP A 218 -16.59 -9.39 -24.02
CA TRP A 218 -15.34 -10.05 -24.38
C TRP A 218 -14.11 -9.39 -23.74
N LEU A 219 -14.20 -8.12 -23.34
CA LEU A 219 -13.13 -7.40 -22.68
C LEU A 219 -12.91 -7.81 -21.22
N ILE A 220 -13.95 -8.21 -20.49
CA ILE A 220 -13.84 -8.42 -19.03
C ILE A 220 -12.78 -9.49 -18.65
N PRO A 221 -12.78 -10.71 -19.23
CA PRO A 221 -11.77 -11.71 -18.87
C PRO A 221 -10.32 -11.30 -19.15
N PRO A 222 -9.94 -10.79 -20.35
CA PRO A 222 -8.57 -10.36 -20.58
C PRO A 222 -8.20 -9.14 -19.75
N ALA A 223 -9.15 -8.27 -19.40
CA ALA A 223 -8.85 -7.14 -18.56
C ALA A 223 -8.54 -7.54 -17.11
N ILE A 224 -9.28 -8.50 -16.53
CA ILE A 224 -8.92 -9.11 -15.24
C ILE A 224 -7.51 -9.71 -15.33
N PHE A 225 -7.21 -10.44 -16.40
CA PHE A 225 -5.89 -11.04 -16.59
C PHE A 225 -4.77 -9.99 -16.67
N VAL A 226 -4.98 -8.90 -17.40
CA VAL A 226 -4.02 -7.79 -17.48
C VAL A 226 -3.85 -7.10 -16.11
N MET A 227 -4.93 -6.93 -15.35
CA MET A 227 -4.90 -6.24 -14.07
C MET A 227 -4.35 -7.10 -12.90
N ILE A 228 -4.16 -8.41 -13.08
CA ILE A 228 -3.35 -9.22 -12.13
C ILE A 228 -1.84 -9.15 -12.40
N LEU A 229 -1.42 -8.73 -13.61
CA LEU A 229 0.00 -8.70 -14.00
C LEU A 229 0.88 -7.83 -13.11
N PRO A 230 0.46 -6.66 -12.58
CA PRO A 230 1.27 -5.89 -11.64
C PRO A 230 1.69 -6.70 -10.40
N SER A 231 0.85 -7.65 -9.97
CA SER A 231 1.24 -8.59 -8.92
C SER A 231 2.15 -9.68 -9.47
N ALA A 232 1.74 -10.32 -10.58
CA ALA A 232 2.45 -11.47 -11.12
C ALA A 232 3.90 -11.18 -11.55
N LEU A 233 4.11 -9.97 -12.11
CA LEU A 233 5.37 -9.51 -12.66
C LEU A 233 6.36 -8.98 -11.61
N ALA A 234 6.02 -8.90 -10.32
CA ALA A 234 7.03 -8.60 -9.29
C ALA A 234 7.83 -9.84 -8.91
N ILE A 235 8.55 -10.34 -9.90
CA ILE A 235 9.34 -11.56 -9.86
C ILE A 235 10.44 -11.49 -8.79
N ALA A 236 11.07 -10.32 -8.63
CA ALA A 236 12.19 -10.14 -7.71
C ALA A 236 11.79 -10.20 -6.22
N PHE A 237 10.50 -10.07 -5.92
CA PHE A 237 9.97 -10.07 -4.55
C PHE A 237 8.81 -11.06 -4.44
N PRO A 238 9.06 -12.37 -4.60
CA PRO A 238 8.01 -13.38 -4.68
C PRO A 238 7.19 -13.48 -3.39
N ILE A 239 7.79 -13.17 -2.24
CA ILE A 239 7.11 -13.15 -0.94
C ILE A 239 6.00 -12.10 -0.88
N GLU A 240 6.09 -11.02 -1.66
CA GLU A 240 5.05 -10.00 -1.73
C GLU A 240 3.89 -10.39 -2.67
N ASN A 241 3.89 -11.61 -3.25
CA ASN A 241 2.87 -12.07 -4.20
C ASN A 241 1.99 -13.19 -3.60
N PRO A 242 0.65 -13.05 -3.61
CA PRO A 242 -0.11 -12.01 -4.31
C PRO A 242 -0.13 -10.70 -3.52
N SER A 243 -0.40 -9.58 -4.20
CA SER A 243 -0.45 -8.27 -3.57
C SER A 243 -1.82 -7.61 -3.71
N ALA A 244 -2.43 -7.30 -2.57
CA ALA A 244 -3.74 -6.66 -2.47
C ALA A 244 -3.74 -5.27 -3.10
N THR A 245 -2.62 -4.57 -3.03
CA THR A 245 -2.47 -3.23 -3.60
C THR A 245 -2.29 -3.27 -5.10
N ARG A 246 -1.46 -4.19 -5.60
CA ARG A 246 -1.14 -4.32 -7.03
C ARG A 246 -2.27 -4.96 -7.83
N MET A 247 -3.09 -5.80 -7.20
CA MET A 247 -4.31 -6.38 -7.77
C MET A 247 -5.55 -5.51 -7.58
N SER A 248 -5.47 -4.39 -6.86
CA SER A 248 -6.64 -3.53 -6.59
C SER A 248 -7.37 -3.07 -7.85
N GLY A 249 -6.67 -3.00 -8.97
CA GLY A 249 -7.27 -2.69 -10.26
C GLY A 249 -8.17 -3.77 -10.86
N THR A 250 -8.32 -4.95 -10.25
CA THR A 250 -9.31 -5.97 -10.67
C THR A 250 -10.65 -5.85 -9.93
N LEU A 251 -10.69 -5.04 -8.85
CA LEU A 251 -11.85 -4.91 -7.96
C LEU A 251 -13.17 -4.65 -8.71
N PRO A 252 -13.26 -3.68 -9.65
CA PRO A 252 -14.50 -3.44 -10.40
C PRO A 252 -15.00 -4.68 -11.15
N GLU A 253 -14.11 -5.40 -11.81
CA GLU A 253 -14.43 -6.51 -12.70
C GLU A 253 -14.80 -7.77 -11.91
N VAL A 254 -14.05 -8.12 -10.86
CA VAL A 254 -14.36 -9.32 -10.07
C VAL A 254 -15.65 -9.14 -9.27
N TYR A 255 -15.93 -7.94 -8.76
CA TYR A 255 -17.21 -7.67 -8.12
C TYR A 255 -18.37 -7.54 -9.13
N LEU A 256 -18.11 -7.11 -10.37
CA LEU A 256 -19.10 -7.17 -11.45
C LEU A 256 -19.50 -8.62 -11.74
N LEU A 257 -18.54 -9.54 -11.84
CA LEU A 257 -18.82 -10.97 -12.06
C LEU A 257 -19.63 -11.57 -10.90
N ALA A 258 -19.23 -11.31 -9.65
CA ALA A 258 -19.97 -11.77 -8.48
C ALA A 258 -21.41 -11.21 -8.45
N ALA A 259 -21.57 -9.91 -8.71
CA ALA A 259 -22.88 -9.26 -8.76
C ALA A 259 -23.74 -9.78 -9.92
N PHE A 260 -23.13 -10.11 -11.06
CA PHE A 260 -23.82 -10.67 -12.22
C PHE A 260 -24.45 -12.03 -11.90
N ALA A 261 -23.69 -12.95 -11.30
CA ALA A 261 -24.26 -14.24 -10.84
C ALA A 261 -25.37 -14.02 -9.83
N PHE A 262 -25.16 -13.12 -8.87
CA PHE A 262 -26.15 -12.88 -7.84
C PHE A 262 -27.46 -12.33 -8.41
N GLY A 263 -27.37 -11.35 -9.31
CA GLY A 263 -28.53 -10.81 -10.02
C GLY A 263 -29.28 -11.89 -10.80
N LEU A 264 -28.58 -12.79 -11.48
CA LEU A 264 -29.20 -13.92 -12.20
C LEU A 264 -29.94 -14.87 -11.25
N LEU A 265 -29.39 -15.16 -10.07
CA LEU A 265 -30.04 -15.99 -9.06
C LEU A 265 -31.35 -15.35 -8.58
N LEU A 266 -31.32 -14.06 -8.26
CA LEU A 266 -32.51 -13.32 -7.80
C LEU A 266 -33.59 -13.24 -8.90
N LEU A 267 -33.19 -13.03 -10.16
CA LEU A 267 -34.10 -13.08 -11.29
C LEU A 267 -34.67 -14.49 -11.51
N GLY A 268 -33.85 -15.52 -11.30
CA GLY A 268 -34.27 -16.93 -11.37
C GLY A 268 -35.33 -17.28 -10.33
N ILE A 269 -35.15 -16.87 -9.07
CA ILE A 269 -36.13 -17.06 -7.99
C ILE A 269 -37.47 -16.40 -8.35
N ASN A 270 -37.43 -15.13 -8.79
CA ASN A 270 -38.63 -14.42 -9.21
C ASN A 270 -39.34 -15.11 -10.38
N ARG A 271 -38.59 -15.69 -11.32
CA ARG A 271 -39.15 -16.40 -12.47
C ARG A 271 -39.79 -17.74 -12.08
N VAL A 272 -39.24 -18.47 -11.12
CA VAL A 272 -39.73 -19.79 -10.71
C VAL A 272 -40.95 -19.69 -9.80
N PHE A 273 -40.92 -18.82 -8.78
CA PHE A 273 -41.99 -18.74 -7.79
C PHE A 273 -43.06 -17.69 -8.13
N GLY A 274 -42.70 -16.63 -8.84
CA GLY A 274 -43.62 -15.57 -9.26
C GLY A 274 -44.24 -14.74 -8.13
N GLY A 275 -44.91 -13.66 -8.50
CA GLY A 275 -45.72 -12.83 -7.60
C GLY A 275 -44.98 -12.31 -6.35
N ARG A 276 -45.72 -12.18 -5.24
CA ARG A 276 -45.18 -11.69 -3.96
C ARG A 276 -44.22 -12.70 -3.29
N VAL A 277 -44.41 -14.00 -3.52
CA VAL A 277 -43.58 -15.05 -2.93
C VAL A 277 -42.18 -15.03 -3.53
N GLY A 278 -42.05 -14.96 -4.86
CA GLY A 278 -40.77 -14.81 -5.53
C GLY A 278 -40.02 -13.56 -5.07
N ALA A 279 -40.72 -12.42 -4.97
CA ALA A 279 -40.14 -11.17 -4.50
C ALA A 279 -39.64 -11.26 -3.05
N LEU A 280 -40.42 -11.90 -2.16
CA LEU A 280 -40.01 -12.14 -0.78
C LEU A 280 -38.78 -13.04 -0.70
N LEU A 281 -38.77 -14.18 -1.41
CA LEU A 281 -37.64 -15.11 -1.41
C LEU A 281 -36.37 -14.46 -1.97
N ALA A 282 -36.50 -13.70 -3.06
CA ALA A 282 -35.39 -12.92 -3.62
C ALA A 282 -34.90 -11.85 -2.62
N GLY A 283 -35.80 -11.16 -1.94
CA GLY A 283 -35.46 -10.17 -0.91
C GLY A 283 -34.75 -10.79 0.30
N VAL A 284 -35.21 -11.96 0.76
CA VAL A 284 -34.57 -12.73 1.84
C VAL A 284 -33.17 -13.18 1.43
N MET A 285 -33.01 -13.74 0.22
CA MET A 285 -31.69 -14.13 -0.29
C MET A 285 -30.76 -12.93 -0.46
N LEU A 286 -31.26 -11.82 -1.02
CA LEU A 286 -30.53 -10.57 -1.17
C LEU A 286 -29.97 -10.11 0.18
N THR A 287 -30.85 -9.99 1.17
CA THR A 287 -30.51 -9.52 2.51
C THR A 287 -29.58 -10.50 3.22
N GLY A 288 -29.86 -11.80 3.15
CA GLY A 288 -29.08 -12.84 3.81
C GLY A 288 -27.63 -12.92 3.30
N VAL A 289 -27.43 -12.89 1.98
CA VAL A 289 -26.08 -12.91 1.39
C VAL A 289 -25.32 -11.61 1.71
N LEU A 290 -25.97 -10.45 1.63
CA LEU A 290 -25.34 -9.17 1.97
C LEU A 290 -24.99 -9.08 3.46
N ALA A 291 -25.87 -9.55 4.35
CA ALA A 291 -25.62 -9.60 5.78
C ALA A 291 -24.47 -10.56 6.12
N PHE A 292 -24.46 -11.76 5.51
CA PHE A 292 -23.36 -12.70 5.66
C PHE A 292 -22.03 -12.09 5.20
N ALA A 293 -21.98 -11.50 4.00
CA ALA A 293 -20.77 -10.87 3.49
C ALA A 293 -20.32 -9.72 4.41
N ALA A 294 -21.25 -8.88 4.89
CA ALA A 294 -20.93 -7.79 5.80
C ALA A 294 -20.32 -8.28 7.12
N LEU A 295 -20.93 -9.30 7.74
CA LEU A 295 -20.43 -9.89 8.99
C LEU A 295 -19.08 -10.57 8.81
N ALA A 296 -18.91 -11.37 7.74
CA ALA A 296 -17.66 -12.07 7.46
C ALA A 296 -16.50 -11.08 7.22
N ASN A 297 -16.73 -10.05 6.40
CA ASN A 297 -15.71 -9.05 6.11
C ASN A 297 -15.46 -8.11 7.31
N ALA A 298 -16.49 -7.83 8.13
CA ALA A 298 -16.31 -7.08 9.38
C ALA A 298 -15.41 -7.83 10.35
N ASN A 299 -15.61 -9.15 10.54
CA ASN A 299 -14.73 -9.98 11.37
C ASN A 299 -13.29 -9.97 10.83
N THR A 300 -13.09 -10.14 9.52
CA THR A 300 -11.73 -10.07 8.94
C THR A 300 -11.07 -8.70 9.12
N TYR A 301 -11.82 -7.61 9.03
CA TYR A 301 -11.26 -6.27 9.19
C TYR A 301 -11.03 -5.88 10.66
N PHE A 302 -12.04 -6.03 11.52
CA PHE A 302 -12.02 -5.53 12.89
C PHE A 302 -11.37 -6.50 13.88
N ASP A 303 -11.26 -7.78 13.54
CA ASP A 303 -10.61 -8.79 14.39
C ASP A 303 -9.30 -9.26 13.77
N ASP A 304 -9.34 -10.01 12.66
CA ASP A 304 -8.12 -10.62 12.08
C ASP A 304 -7.07 -9.56 11.70
N PHE A 305 -7.47 -8.53 10.95
CA PHE A 305 -6.55 -7.48 10.50
C PHE A 305 -6.12 -6.60 11.68
N ARG A 306 -7.03 -6.25 12.59
CA ARG A 306 -6.70 -5.46 13.79
C ARG A 306 -5.64 -6.18 14.65
N GLN A 307 -5.81 -7.48 14.91
CA GLN A 307 -4.83 -8.25 15.68
C GLN A 307 -3.47 -8.26 15.00
N SER A 308 -3.43 -8.56 13.70
CA SER A 308 -2.17 -8.53 12.94
C SER A 308 -1.53 -7.15 12.94
N TYR A 309 -2.33 -6.08 12.84
CA TYR A 309 -1.83 -4.71 12.86
C TYR A 309 -1.25 -4.36 14.22
N LEU A 310 -1.93 -4.71 15.32
CA LEU A 310 -1.44 -4.45 16.67
C LEU A 310 -0.11 -5.16 16.94
N ILE A 311 0.08 -6.39 16.49
CA ILE A 311 1.34 -7.13 16.73
C ILE A 311 2.48 -6.62 15.82
N SER A 312 2.16 -6.07 14.65
CA SER A 312 3.17 -5.67 13.65
C SER A 312 3.54 -4.19 13.70
N SER A 313 2.63 -3.33 14.18
CA SER A 313 2.85 -1.89 14.29
C SER A 313 3.43 -1.53 15.65
N LYS A 314 4.30 -0.52 15.72
CA LYS A 314 4.87 -0.04 16.99
C LYS A 314 4.03 1.11 17.56
N PRO A 315 3.83 1.20 18.90
CA PRO A 315 2.92 2.16 19.53
C PRO A 315 3.56 3.54 19.71
N TYR A 316 4.02 4.15 18.60
CA TYR A 316 4.67 5.47 18.59
C TYR A 316 3.84 6.58 19.26
N SER A 317 2.50 6.50 19.16
CA SER A 317 1.58 7.47 19.74
C SER A 317 1.67 7.59 21.26
N ASP A 318 1.98 6.51 21.97
CA ASP A 318 2.11 6.55 23.43
C ASP A 318 3.38 7.29 23.85
N ALA A 319 4.50 6.95 23.21
CA ALA A 319 5.76 7.63 23.42
C ALA A 319 5.70 9.10 23.00
N GLY A 320 5.03 9.38 21.88
CA GLY A 320 4.78 10.73 21.40
C GLY A 320 3.92 11.54 22.37
N ALA A 321 2.88 10.95 22.95
CA ALA A 321 2.06 11.59 23.97
C ALA A 321 2.88 11.94 25.22
N ILE A 322 3.74 11.04 25.69
CA ILE A 322 4.66 11.30 26.82
C ILE A 322 5.65 12.41 26.46
N LEU A 323 6.28 12.34 25.29
CA LEU A 323 7.20 13.36 24.79
C LEU A 323 6.54 14.74 24.78
N ARG A 324 5.34 14.83 24.20
CA ARG A 324 4.57 16.08 24.13
C ARG A 324 4.19 16.60 25.50
N GLN A 325 3.70 15.72 26.39
CA GLN A 325 3.31 16.10 27.73
C GLN A 325 4.52 16.64 28.52
N PHE A 326 5.65 15.93 28.49
CA PHE A 326 6.89 16.35 29.13
C PHE A 326 7.37 17.71 28.60
N ALA A 327 7.41 17.86 27.28
CA ALA A 327 7.90 19.07 26.62
C ALA A 327 7.05 20.32 26.90
N LEU A 328 5.73 20.15 27.12
CA LEU A 328 4.81 21.27 27.36
C LEU A 328 4.63 21.63 28.83
N THR A 329 5.06 20.79 29.78
CA THR A 329 4.76 20.98 31.21
C THR A 329 5.98 21.22 32.09
N GLU A 330 7.05 20.45 31.89
CA GLU A 330 8.18 20.42 32.84
C GLU A 330 9.52 20.72 32.16
N GLY A 331 9.75 20.17 30.97
CA GLY A 331 11.02 20.29 30.26
C GLY A 331 10.92 21.18 29.02
N GLY A 332 11.17 20.53 27.90
CA GLY A 332 11.13 21.07 26.55
C GLY A 332 11.45 19.95 25.57
N TYR A 333 11.19 20.17 24.28
CA TYR A 333 11.55 19.15 23.27
C TYR A 333 13.06 18.90 23.20
N GLY A 334 13.88 19.90 23.56
CA GLY A 334 15.34 19.78 23.67
C GLY A 334 15.83 18.97 24.88
N ASN A 335 14.95 18.68 25.86
CA ASN A 335 15.27 17.97 27.09
C ASN A 335 14.81 16.50 27.09
N ALA A 336 14.19 16.04 26.01
CA ALA A 336 13.76 14.66 25.84
C ALA A 336 14.60 13.98 24.77
N PHE A 337 14.91 12.70 24.96
CA PHE A 337 15.78 11.91 24.10
C PHE A 337 15.21 10.50 23.92
N LEU A 338 15.36 9.94 22.73
CA LEU A 338 15.11 8.53 22.46
C LEU A 338 16.44 7.84 22.19
N VAL A 339 16.80 6.86 23.00
CA VAL A 339 18.00 6.03 22.78
C VAL A 339 17.62 4.89 21.85
N ALA A 340 18.30 4.81 20.70
CA ALA A 340 18.00 3.83 19.67
C ALA A 340 18.39 2.41 20.12
N TYR A 341 17.65 1.43 19.61
CA TYR A 341 17.91 0.01 19.83
C TYR A 341 17.63 -0.77 18.54
N PRO A 342 18.38 -1.85 18.22
CA PRO A 342 18.14 -2.64 17.01
C PRO A 342 16.70 -3.13 16.88
N TYR A 343 16.12 -2.98 15.68
CA TYR A 343 14.75 -3.40 15.35
C TYR A 343 13.64 -2.79 16.23
N TRP A 344 13.91 -1.61 16.81
CA TRP A 344 12.99 -0.93 17.71
C TRP A 344 12.43 0.36 17.08
N TRP A 345 12.17 1.38 17.90
CA TRP A 345 11.47 2.59 17.50
C TRP A 345 12.36 3.61 16.79
N ASP A 346 11.78 4.30 15.81
CA ASP A 346 12.36 5.47 15.16
C ASP A 346 11.98 6.75 15.92
N HIS A 347 12.98 7.54 16.35
CA HIS A 347 12.75 8.81 17.06
C HIS A 347 11.89 9.78 16.24
N ARG A 348 11.96 9.77 14.91
CA ARG A 348 11.19 10.68 14.05
C ARG A 348 9.70 10.36 14.12
N ALA A 349 9.33 9.08 14.20
CA ALA A 349 7.94 8.67 14.37
C ALA A 349 7.40 9.13 15.73
N VAL A 350 8.18 8.93 16.81
CA VAL A 350 7.84 9.44 18.15
C VAL A 350 7.71 10.97 18.16
N GLY A 351 8.60 11.67 17.47
CA GLY A 351 8.55 13.12 17.29
C GLY A 351 7.28 13.59 16.59
N ILE A 352 6.92 12.96 15.47
CA ILE A 352 5.70 13.27 14.71
C ILE A 352 4.46 13.12 15.59
N ASP A 353 4.31 11.99 16.29
CA ASP A 353 3.21 11.78 17.24
C ASP A 353 3.27 12.75 18.43
N GLY A 354 4.47 13.15 18.83
CA GLY A 354 4.73 14.19 19.81
C GLY A 354 4.47 15.63 19.33
N GLY A 355 4.07 15.82 18.06
CA GLY A 355 3.73 17.13 17.48
C GLY A 355 4.93 17.91 16.91
N ARG A 356 6.04 17.23 16.61
CA ARG A 356 7.27 17.79 16.02
C ARG A 356 7.80 16.87 14.91
N ILE A 357 7.59 17.26 13.67
CA ILE A 357 8.02 16.47 12.49
C ILE A 357 9.55 16.43 12.31
N ASP A 358 10.25 17.34 12.97
CA ASP A 358 11.67 17.64 12.86
C ASP A 358 12.41 17.42 14.19
N TRP A 359 11.82 16.69 15.14
CA TRP A 359 12.44 16.41 16.45
C TRP A 359 13.75 15.62 16.29
N PRO A 360 14.91 16.17 16.69
CA PRO A 360 16.21 15.62 16.31
C PRO A 360 16.85 14.75 17.40
N ASN A 361 16.16 14.47 18.51
CA ASN A 361 16.76 13.89 19.72
C ASN A 361 16.76 12.35 19.74
N GLY A 362 17.09 11.73 18.61
CA GLY A 362 17.43 10.32 18.54
C GLY A 362 18.93 10.10 18.77
N ILE A 363 19.29 9.40 19.84
CA ILE A 363 20.68 9.05 20.17
C ILE A 363 20.94 7.65 19.61
N VAL A 364 21.92 7.51 18.70
CA VAL A 364 22.12 6.26 17.95
C VAL A 364 22.74 5.17 18.82
N SER A 365 23.67 5.54 19.70
CA SER A 365 24.26 4.65 20.69
C SER A 365 24.18 5.26 22.08
N ARG A 366 23.96 4.43 23.10
CA ARG A 366 23.98 4.85 24.51
C ARG A 366 25.30 5.50 24.94
N ASP A 367 26.41 5.11 24.32
CA ASP A 367 27.73 5.67 24.64
C ASP A 367 27.86 7.11 24.13
N GLU A 368 27.07 7.50 23.12
CA GLU A 368 27.04 8.86 22.59
C GLU A 368 26.24 9.85 23.46
N ILE A 369 25.53 9.38 24.51
CA ILE A 369 24.69 10.23 25.35
C ILE A 369 25.42 11.48 25.87
N PRO A 370 26.66 11.41 26.42
CA PRO A 370 27.36 12.59 26.92
C PRO A 370 27.67 13.61 25.81
N THR A 371 28.22 13.13 24.70
CA THR A 371 28.52 13.94 23.51
C THR A 371 27.25 14.59 22.95
N PHE A 372 26.16 13.82 22.86
CA PHE A 372 24.88 14.31 22.35
C PHE A 372 24.29 15.40 23.24
N LEU A 373 24.31 15.22 24.57
CA LEU A 373 23.80 16.21 25.52
C LEU A 373 24.63 17.50 25.50
N ARG A 374 25.96 17.40 25.44
CA ARG A 374 26.86 18.54 25.25
C ARG A 374 26.47 19.32 24.01
N ASP A 375 26.35 18.64 22.87
CA ASP A 375 26.04 19.28 21.60
C ASP A 375 24.61 19.86 21.60
N ALA A 376 23.65 19.20 22.26
CA ALA A 376 22.29 19.70 22.45
C ALA A 376 22.24 20.98 23.30
N ALA A 377 23.10 21.13 24.31
CA ALA A 377 23.19 22.35 25.13
C ALA A 377 23.74 23.56 24.33
N LEU A 378 24.55 23.28 23.30
CA LEU A 378 25.15 24.27 22.41
C LEU A 378 24.24 24.68 21.23
N ARG A 379 23.12 23.99 21.01
CA ARG A 379 22.17 24.36 19.95
C ARG A 379 21.59 25.74 20.16
N THR A 380 21.20 26.37 19.07
CA THR A 380 20.57 27.72 19.05
C THR A 380 19.11 27.68 18.59
N ASP A 381 18.59 26.48 18.31
CA ASP A 381 17.23 26.25 17.82
C ASP A 381 16.25 25.92 18.96
N ALA A 382 15.01 25.56 18.58
CA ALA A 382 13.95 25.19 19.51
C ALA A 382 14.22 23.88 20.29
N TYR A 383 15.28 23.16 19.96
CA TYR A 383 15.70 21.90 20.59
C TYR A 383 16.96 22.05 21.43
N ARG A 384 17.35 23.29 21.76
CA ARG A 384 18.39 23.56 22.76
C ARG A 384 18.01 22.90 24.09
N LEU A 385 18.95 22.13 24.63
CA LEU A 385 18.85 21.56 25.96
C LEU A 385 18.96 22.67 27.02
N ASP A 386 17.97 22.75 27.91
CA ASP A 386 18.01 23.63 29.08
C ASP A 386 18.42 22.83 30.32
N VAL A 387 19.64 23.05 30.81
CA VAL A 387 20.21 22.31 31.95
C VAL A 387 19.47 22.56 33.27
N ASN A 388 18.69 23.63 33.34
CA ASN A 388 17.89 23.97 34.52
C ASN A 388 16.50 23.32 34.50
N LYS A 389 16.24 22.43 33.53
CA LYS A 389 15.01 21.66 33.43
C LYS A 389 15.28 20.15 33.51
N PRO A 390 14.27 19.35 33.91
CA PRO A 390 14.39 17.90 33.94
C PRO A 390 14.77 17.31 32.56
N LEU A 391 15.33 16.10 32.55
CA LEU A 391 15.58 15.32 31.34
C LEU A 391 14.65 14.11 31.27
N LEU A 392 14.31 13.70 30.06
CA LEU A 392 13.57 12.48 29.77
C LEU A 392 14.32 11.62 28.77
N PHE A 393 14.62 10.38 29.13
CA PHE A 393 15.13 9.36 28.21
C PHE A 393 14.05 8.31 27.97
N ILE A 394 13.81 7.97 26.71
CA ILE A 394 12.93 6.88 26.26
C ILE A 394 13.83 5.80 25.66
N TYR A 395 13.72 4.55 26.13
CA TYR A 395 14.61 3.47 25.70
C TYR A 395 13.93 2.10 25.74
N SER A 396 14.51 1.16 25.01
CA SER A 396 13.99 -0.21 24.84
C SER A 396 13.97 -0.94 26.19
N PRO A 397 12.92 -1.75 26.48
CA PRO A 397 12.92 -2.56 27.68
C PRO A 397 14.02 -3.64 27.68
N ASP A 398 14.53 -3.99 26.48
CA ASP A 398 15.60 -4.96 26.26
C ASP A 398 17.00 -4.34 26.40
N ASP A 399 17.10 -3.01 26.52
CA ASP A 399 18.36 -2.30 26.70
C ASP A 399 18.66 -2.06 28.19
N VAL A 400 19.04 -3.15 28.87
CA VAL A 400 19.40 -3.11 30.30
C VAL A 400 20.65 -2.26 30.58
N ASP A 401 21.56 -2.16 29.61
CA ASP A 401 22.81 -1.41 29.73
C ASP A 401 22.56 0.09 29.77
N THR A 402 21.62 0.60 28.96
CA THR A 402 21.23 2.02 28.97
C THR A 402 20.71 2.43 30.33
N GLU A 403 19.89 1.63 31.00
CA GLU A 403 19.41 1.95 32.34
C GLU A 403 20.53 1.97 33.37
N LEU A 404 21.44 0.99 33.32
CA LEU A 404 22.61 0.95 34.21
C LEU A 404 23.46 2.20 34.05
N ARG A 405 23.72 2.62 32.81
CA ARG A 405 24.51 3.81 32.50
C ARG A 405 23.81 5.09 32.94
N LEU A 406 22.52 5.22 32.67
CA LEU A 406 21.72 6.36 33.12
C LEU A 406 21.67 6.47 34.65
N ARG A 407 21.64 5.35 35.38
CA ARG A 407 21.71 5.35 36.85
C ARG A 407 23.08 5.76 37.39
N LEU A 408 24.16 5.39 36.69
CA LEU A 408 25.51 5.81 37.04
C LEU A 408 25.68 7.32 36.85
N TRP A 409 25.34 7.85 35.67
CA TRP A 409 25.49 9.27 35.36
C TRP A 409 24.47 10.16 36.07
N PHE A 410 23.27 9.64 36.32
CA PHE A 410 22.15 10.40 36.90
C PHE A 410 21.52 9.63 38.06
N PRO A 411 22.20 9.50 39.21
CA PRO A 411 21.74 8.67 40.34
C PRO A 411 20.45 9.17 41.00
N GLY A 412 20.10 10.46 40.83
CA GLY A 412 18.83 11.03 41.27
C GLY A 412 17.66 10.79 40.32
N GLY A 413 17.88 10.10 39.20
CA GLY A 413 16.83 9.80 38.22
C GLY A 413 15.95 8.62 38.61
N LEU A 414 14.76 8.57 38.01
CA LEU A 414 13.77 7.53 38.23
C LEU A 414 13.49 6.76 36.93
N ALA A 415 13.79 5.46 36.95
CA ALA A 415 13.38 4.53 35.91
C ALA A 415 11.93 4.10 36.12
N GLN A 416 11.13 4.12 35.06
CA GLN A 416 9.74 3.67 35.09
C GLN A 416 9.43 2.83 33.83
N PRO A 417 8.93 1.59 33.99
CA PRO A 417 8.36 0.85 32.87
C PRO A 417 7.00 1.42 32.49
N ILE A 418 6.75 1.54 31.19
CA ILE A 418 5.49 1.98 30.61
C ILE A 418 4.90 0.84 29.79
N GLN A 419 3.68 0.45 30.15
CA GLN A 419 2.84 -0.42 29.35
C GLN A 419 2.17 0.42 28.27
N SER A 420 2.36 0.07 27.00
CA SER A 420 1.67 0.74 25.90
C SER A 420 0.21 0.27 25.77
N TYR A 421 -0.60 0.94 24.93
CA TYR A 421 -1.94 0.49 24.57
C TYR A 421 -1.94 -0.88 23.87
N GLN A 422 -0.78 -1.34 23.40
CA GLN A 422 -0.58 -2.69 22.89
C GLN A 422 -0.08 -3.58 24.04
N PRO A 423 -0.83 -4.63 24.43
CA PRO A 423 -0.49 -5.44 25.61
C PRO A 423 0.91 -6.07 25.58
N GLU A 424 1.41 -6.42 24.39
CA GLU A 424 2.70 -7.09 24.21
C GLU A 424 3.89 -6.12 24.12
N ASP A 425 3.65 -4.81 23.94
CA ASP A 425 4.71 -3.82 23.78
C ASP A 425 4.84 -2.96 25.04
N THR A 426 6.04 -2.98 25.61
CA THR A 426 6.45 -2.14 26.74
C THR A 426 7.68 -1.32 26.36
N TYR A 427 7.91 -0.23 27.08
CA TYR A 427 9.13 0.56 26.96
C TYR A 427 9.47 1.16 28.31
N ARG A 428 10.66 1.73 28.42
CA ARG A 428 11.09 2.37 29.66
C ARG A 428 11.33 3.84 29.45
N ILE A 429 11.08 4.59 30.51
CA ILE A 429 11.48 5.99 30.60
C ILE A 429 12.41 6.17 31.80
N TYR A 430 13.37 7.07 31.66
CA TYR A 430 14.22 7.53 32.74
C TYR A 430 14.08 9.03 32.88
N ARG A 431 13.59 9.49 34.03
CA ARG A 431 13.39 10.91 34.32
C ARG A 431 14.51 11.40 35.23
N VAL A 432 15.23 12.43 34.81
CA VAL A 432 16.30 13.05 35.59
C VAL A 432 15.82 14.42 36.07
N PRO A 433 15.96 14.75 37.36
CA PRO A 433 15.74 16.12 37.85
C PRO A 433 16.63 17.12 37.11
N ALA A 434 16.32 18.42 37.22
CA ALA A 434 17.19 19.45 36.66
C ALA A 434 18.60 19.33 37.26
N LEU A 435 19.61 19.25 36.38
CA LEU A 435 21.01 19.11 36.80
C LEU A 435 21.59 20.45 37.27
N GLY A 436 21.09 21.55 36.69
CA GLY A 436 21.72 22.86 36.79
C GLY A 436 23.09 22.90 36.10
N GLU A 437 23.65 24.10 35.97
CA GLU A 437 24.93 24.32 35.30
C GLU A 437 26.08 23.48 35.91
N SER A 438 26.18 23.46 37.25
CA SER A 438 27.24 22.72 37.94
C SER A 438 27.08 21.20 37.84
N GLY A 439 25.85 20.70 37.93
CA GLY A 439 25.59 19.26 37.82
C GLY A 439 25.81 18.76 36.39
N PHE A 440 25.46 19.59 35.39
CA PHE A 440 25.71 19.27 33.99
C PHE A 440 27.21 19.25 33.65
N ALA A 441 27.98 20.23 34.14
CA ALA A 441 29.43 20.26 33.96
C ALA A 441 30.10 19.01 34.60
N ALA A 442 29.73 18.68 35.83
CA ALA A 442 30.26 17.49 36.51
C ALA A 442 29.92 16.18 35.76
N PHE A 443 28.70 16.07 35.23
CA PHE A 443 28.29 14.95 34.39
C PHE A 443 29.20 14.81 33.14
N LEU A 444 29.45 15.91 32.44
CA LEU A 444 30.30 15.87 31.24
C LEU A 444 31.74 15.48 31.58
N ASP A 445 32.29 16.01 32.68
CA ASP A 445 33.65 15.68 33.12
C ASP A 445 33.77 14.19 33.47
N GLU A 446 32.83 13.63 34.24
CA GLU A 446 32.82 12.22 34.64
C GLU A 446 32.57 11.27 33.46
N ALA A 447 31.62 11.61 32.59
CA ALA A 447 31.23 10.73 31.50
C ALA A 447 32.32 10.65 30.41
N ILE A 448 32.97 11.78 30.09
CA ILE A 448 34.01 11.85 29.05
C ILE A 448 35.33 11.25 29.54
N THR A 449 35.68 11.39 30.83
CA THR A 449 36.91 10.77 31.38
C THR A 449 36.81 9.26 31.60
N SER A 450 35.62 8.68 31.54
CA SER A 450 35.39 7.24 31.69
C SER A 450 35.54 6.42 30.39
N GLU A 451 35.80 7.08 29.26
CA GLU A 451 36.04 6.46 27.93
C GLU A 451 37.52 6.33 27.56
N ASP A 452 38.44 6.97 28.29
CA ASP A 452 39.90 6.78 28.23
C ASP A 452 40.36 5.72 29.24
#